data_AF-A0A8D8VK63-F1
#
_entry.id   AF-A0A8D8VK63-F1
#
_cell.length_a   1.000
_cell.length_b   1.000
_cell.length_c   1.000
_cell.angle_alpha   90.00
_cell.angle_beta   90.00
_cell.angle_gamma   90.00
#
_symmetry.space_group_name_H-M   'P 1'
#
loop_
_entity.id
_entity.type
_entity.pdbx_description
1 polymer ?
#
loop_
_entity_poly.entity_id
_entity_poly.type
_entity_poly.pdbx_seq_one_letter_code
_entity_poly.pdbx_strand_id
1 'polypeptide(L)'
;MHFSIPDTQQLSDDSGKYTGYNLHLNGEYHCTLRYKQLHNFNEQLRKLYGSENVPLFPPKKLFPLSMVQIDERRAHLEKYMQSVAQSNLLRNCEVVVSFLQLAQQESYGEEIHDVSLDIYLMNNVQTTISVSSNDSYTVVLERVCNELCLPNTYTYYFALFLVSCSNDNHLSTTGTWTMI
;
A
#
# COMPACT_ATOMS: atom_id res chain seq x y z
N MET A 1 -5.36 -4.35 -8.12
CA MET A 1 -5.35 -3.07 -7.38
C MET A 1 -6.25 -2.10 -8.11
N HIS A 2 -7.38 -1.72 -7.53
CA HIS A 2 -8.26 -0.68 -8.08
C HIS A 2 -7.99 0.65 -7.37
N PHE A 3 -7.42 1.62 -8.06
CA PHE A 3 -7.15 2.95 -7.50
C PHE A 3 -8.28 3.94 -7.78
N SER A 4 -8.61 4.74 -6.78
CA SER A 4 -9.45 5.94 -6.91
C SER A 4 -8.89 7.09 -6.08
N ILE A 5 -9.23 8.33 -6.44
CA ILE A 5 -8.95 9.54 -5.65
C ILE A 5 -10.27 10.29 -5.50
N PRO A 6 -11.17 9.84 -4.59
CA PRO A 6 -12.53 10.36 -4.51
C PRO A 6 -12.59 11.83 -4.10
N ASP A 7 -11.63 12.29 -3.30
CA ASP A 7 -11.65 13.64 -2.75
C ASP A 7 -10.24 14.22 -2.52
N THR A 8 -10.23 15.49 -2.12
CA THR A 8 -9.03 16.26 -1.79
C THR A 8 -9.24 16.98 -0.49
N GLN A 9 -8.16 17.17 0.27
CA GLN A 9 -8.17 17.92 1.52
C GLN A 9 -7.10 19.01 1.54
N GLN A 10 -7.35 20.10 2.26
CA GLN A 10 -6.32 21.10 2.53
C GLN A 10 -5.55 20.72 3.79
N LEU A 11 -4.25 20.51 3.62
CA LEU A 11 -3.32 20.21 4.67
C LEU A 11 -2.35 21.37 4.87
N SER A 12 -1.64 21.35 5.99
CA SER A 12 -0.58 22.30 6.32
C SER A 12 0.59 21.58 6.96
N ASP A 13 1.79 21.87 6.49
CA ASP A 13 3.06 21.48 7.10
C ASP A 13 3.89 22.74 7.43
N ASP A 14 5.11 22.55 7.93
CA ASP A 14 6.06 23.63 8.22
C ASP A 14 6.38 24.50 6.99
N SER A 15 6.13 23.98 5.77
CA SER A 15 6.34 24.68 4.50
C SER A 15 5.08 25.42 4.01
N GLY A 16 3.97 25.34 4.74
CA GLY A 16 2.71 26.03 4.46
C GLY A 16 1.57 25.11 4.04
N LYS A 17 0.52 25.73 3.48
CA LYS A 17 -0.70 25.01 3.09
C LYS A 17 -0.54 24.33 1.72
N TYR A 18 -1.03 23.11 1.59
CA TYR A 18 -1.01 22.34 0.34
C TYR A 18 -2.22 21.42 0.22
N THR A 19 -2.54 21.06 -1.02
CA THR A 19 -3.64 20.13 -1.32
C THR A 19 -3.15 18.70 -1.27
N GLY A 20 -3.75 17.91 -0.38
CA GLY A 20 -3.65 16.45 -0.32
C GLY A 20 -4.70 15.79 -1.22
N TYR A 21 -4.31 14.71 -1.86
CA TYR A 21 -5.13 13.86 -2.72
C TYR A 21 -5.28 12.52 -2.01
N ASN A 22 -6.51 12.17 -1.63
CA ASN A 22 -6.78 10.97 -0.84
C ASN A 22 -6.85 9.77 -1.77
N LEU A 23 -5.82 8.95 -1.76
CA LEU A 23 -5.73 7.75 -2.59
C LEU A 23 -6.45 6.60 -1.88
N HIS A 24 -7.40 5.99 -2.58
CA HIS A 24 -8.11 4.80 -2.14
C HIS A 24 -7.68 3.59 -2.96
N LEU A 25 -7.56 2.45 -2.29
CA LEU A 25 -7.29 1.15 -2.89
C LEU A 25 -8.47 0.22 -2.62
N ASN A 26 -9.10 -0.28 -3.68
CA ASN A 26 -10.28 -1.17 -3.61
C ASN A 26 -11.45 -0.57 -2.80
N GLY A 27 -11.58 0.76 -2.78
CA GLY A 27 -12.64 1.48 -2.07
C GLY A 27 -12.25 1.98 -0.68
N GLU A 28 -11.17 1.47 -0.09
CA GLU A 28 -10.70 1.88 1.24
C GLU A 28 -9.61 2.94 1.15
N TYR A 29 -9.57 3.84 2.15
CA TYR A 29 -8.52 4.85 2.25
C TYR A 29 -7.16 4.18 2.43
N HIS A 30 -6.21 4.51 1.55
CA HIS A 30 -4.85 3.99 1.60
C HIS A 30 -3.87 5.03 2.13
N CYS A 31 -3.83 6.22 1.53
CA CYS A 31 -2.93 7.30 1.94
C CYS A 31 -3.38 8.67 1.43
N THR A 32 -2.78 9.73 1.97
CA THR A 32 -2.90 11.09 1.43
C THR A 32 -1.58 11.53 0.82
N LEU A 33 -1.61 11.94 -0.44
CA LEU A 33 -0.42 12.37 -1.16
C LEU A 33 -0.53 13.82 -1.61
N ARG A 34 0.56 14.58 -1.56
CA ARG A 34 0.67 15.87 -2.26
C ARG A 34 1.14 15.64 -3.69
N TYR A 35 0.75 16.53 -4.61
CA TYR A 35 1.14 16.45 -6.03
C TYR A 35 2.65 16.24 -6.25
N LYS A 36 3.51 16.87 -5.42
CA LYS A 36 4.97 16.75 -5.50
C LYS A 36 5.45 15.31 -5.25
N GLN A 37 4.83 14.56 -4.32
CA GLN A 37 5.18 13.16 -4.06
C GLN A 37 4.88 12.30 -5.30
N LEU A 38 3.67 12.43 -5.86
CA LEU A 38 3.25 11.72 -7.09
C LEU A 38 4.12 12.09 -8.29
N HIS A 39 4.53 13.36 -8.41
CA HIS A 39 5.44 13.79 -9.47
C HIS A 39 6.83 13.13 -9.32
N ASN A 40 7.38 13.10 -8.10
CA ASN A 40 8.68 12.47 -7.85
C ASN A 40 8.63 10.96 -8.09
N PHE A 41 7.52 10.31 -7.74
CA PHE A 41 7.24 8.92 -8.08
C PHE A 41 7.24 8.70 -9.60
N ASN A 42 6.53 9.54 -10.36
CA ASN A 42 6.51 9.46 -11.82
C ASN A 42 7.91 9.61 -12.43
N GLU A 43 8.72 10.55 -11.95
CA GLU A 43 10.08 10.74 -12.46
C GLU A 43 10.99 9.53 -12.18
N GLN A 44 10.81 8.86 -11.04
CA GLN A 44 11.52 7.60 -10.75
C GLN A 44 11.11 6.49 -11.71
N LEU A 45 9.81 6.33 -11.98
CA LEU A 45 9.33 5.36 -12.96
C LEU A 45 9.90 5.66 -14.35
N ARG A 46 9.86 6.92 -14.80
CA ARG A 46 10.39 7.32 -16.12
C ARG A 46 11.88 7.08 -16.23
N LYS A 47 12.64 7.28 -15.15
CA LYS A 47 14.07 7.02 -15.11
C LYS A 47 14.41 5.53 -15.27
N LEU A 48 13.60 4.64 -14.68
CA LEU A 48 13.86 3.19 -14.70
C LEU A 48 13.29 2.50 -15.93
N TYR A 49 12.10 2.91 -16.37
CA TYR A 49 11.35 2.20 -17.42
C TYR A 49 11.25 2.97 -18.74
N GLY A 50 11.75 4.21 -18.83
CA GLY A 50 11.59 5.05 -20.01
C GLY A 50 10.25 5.80 -20.03
N SER A 51 10.18 6.90 -20.77
CA SER A 51 8.99 7.76 -20.78
C SER A 51 7.82 7.16 -21.57
N GLU A 52 8.13 6.31 -22.53
CA GLU A 52 7.21 5.60 -23.39
C GLU A 52 6.45 4.49 -22.67
N ASN A 53 7.00 3.97 -21.57
CA ASN A 53 6.40 2.89 -20.79
C ASN A 53 5.67 3.39 -19.53
N VAL A 54 5.68 4.71 -19.27
CA VAL A 54 5.02 5.33 -18.12
C VAL A 54 3.83 6.17 -18.62
N PRO A 55 2.65 6.06 -17.99
CA PRO A 55 1.48 6.85 -18.36
C PRO A 55 1.76 8.37 -18.28
N LEU A 56 1.02 9.15 -19.08
CA LEU A 56 1.14 10.60 -19.06
C LEU A 56 0.78 11.16 -17.67
N PHE A 57 1.69 11.93 -17.10
CA PHE A 57 1.51 12.56 -15.79
C PHE A 57 0.97 14.00 -15.95
N PRO A 58 0.01 14.45 -15.11
CA PRO A 58 -0.50 15.81 -15.18
C PRO A 58 0.63 16.84 -14.98
N PRO A 59 0.70 17.91 -15.80
CA PRO A 59 1.82 18.82 -15.77
C PRO A 59 1.83 19.76 -14.55
N LYS A 60 3.03 20.27 -14.25
CA LYS A 60 3.23 21.34 -13.27
C LYS A 60 2.50 22.62 -13.74
N LYS A 61 2.06 23.42 -12.77
CA LYS A 61 1.50 24.76 -13.00
C LYS A 61 2.38 25.76 -12.27
N LEU A 62 2.59 26.93 -12.87
CA LEU A 62 3.43 28.00 -12.32
C LEU A 62 2.68 28.93 -11.34
N PHE A 63 1.35 28.86 -11.35
CA PHE A 63 0.47 29.65 -10.49
C PHE A 63 -0.31 28.74 -9.54
N PRO A 64 -0.77 29.28 -8.39
CA PRO A 64 -1.73 28.59 -7.53
C PRO A 64 -2.96 28.13 -8.33
N LEU A 65 -3.46 26.94 -8.02
CA LEU A 65 -4.60 26.37 -8.73
C LEU A 65 -5.92 26.90 -8.16
N SER A 66 -6.89 27.13 -9.04
CA SER A 66 -8.29 27.30 -8.62
C SER A 66 -8.90 25.96 -8.19
N MET A 67 -10.05 25.99 -7.52
CA MET A 67 -10.77 24.76 -7.13
C MET A 67 -11.10 23.86 -8.34
N VAL A 68 -11.47 24.47 -9.47
CA VAL A 68 -11.74 23.73 -10.72
C VAL A 68 -10.47 23.01 -11.21
N GLN A 69 -9.33 23.70 -11.17
CA GLN A 69 -8.06 23.11 -11.60
C GLN A 69 -7.54 22.05 -10.61
N ILE A 70 -7.89 22.15 -9.33
CA ILE A 70 -7.61 21.10 -8.33
C ILE A 70 -8.39 19.84 -8.65
N ASP A 71 -9.70 19.95 -8.94
CA ASP A 71 -10.52 18.79 -9.30
C ASP A 71 -10.10 18.17 -10.63
N GLU A 72 -9.78 18.97 -11.65
CA GLU A 72 -9.19 18.49 -12.90
C GLU A 72 -7.89 17.73 -12.64
N ARG A 73 -7.01 18.25 -11.79
CA ARG A 73 -5.77 17.57 -11.42
C ARG A 73 -6.04 16.27 -10.66
N ARG A 74 -6.99 16.25 -9.73
CA ARG A 74 -7.42 15.04 -9.00
C ARG A 74 -7.83 13.95 -9.98
N ALA A 75 -8.71 14.26 -10.93
CA ALA A 75 -9.17 13.32 -11.96
C ALA A 75 -8.01 12.80 -12.83
N HIS A 76 -7.06 13.66 -13.21
CA HIS A 76 -5.88 13.23 -13.96
C HIS A 76 -4.93 12.35 -13.15
N LEU A 77 -4.72 12.64 -11.87
CA LEU A 77 -3.90 11.82 -10.97
C LEU A 77 -4.56 10.44 -10.74
N GLU A 78 -5.88 10.40 -10.58
CA GLU A 78 -6.63 9.15 -10.48
C GLU A 78 -6.42 8.28 -11.71
N LYS A 79 -6.64 8.86 -12.91
CA LYS A 79 -6.43 8.16 -14.18
C LYS A 79 -4.99 7.68 -14.33
N TYR A 80 -4.01 8.48 -13.89
CA TYR A 80 -2.60 8.11 -13.90
C TYR A 80 -2.35 6.86 -13.02
N MET A 81 -2.81 6.86 -11.76
CA MET A 81 -2.64 5.72 -10.86
C MET A 81 -3.35 4.46 -11.37
N GLN A 82 -4.55 4.60 -11.93
CA GLN A 82 -5.27 3.50 -12.58
C GLN A 82 -4.46 2.93 -13.76
N SER A 83 -3.84 3.78 -14.57
CA SER A 83 -3.01 3.36 -15.71
C SER A 83 -1.75 2.63 -15.24
N VAL A 84 -1.13 3.08 -14.14
CA VAL A 84 0.01 2.38 -13.51
C VAL A 84 -0.42 0.98 -13.04
N ALA A 85 -1.59 0.84 -12.41
CA ALA A 85 -2.11 -0.46 -11.96
C ALA A 85 -2.48 -1.43 -13.09
N GLN A 86 -2.83 -0.89 -14.27
CA GLN A 86 -3.17 -1.71 -15.45
C GLN A 86 -1.94 -2.14 -16.24
N SER A 87 -0.78 -1.50 -16.04
CA SER A 87 0.45 -1.84 -16.73
C SER A 87 1.07 -3.11 -16.15
N ASN A 88 1.24 -4.16 -16.98
CA ASN A 88 1.92 -5.40 -16.59
C ASN A 88 3.37 -5.16 -16.12
N LEU A 89 4.02 -4.11 -16.63
CA LEU A 89 5.38 -3.77 -16.28
C LEU A 89 5.47 -3.06 -14.91
N LEU A 90 4.51 -2.17 -14.63
CA LEU A 90 4.60 -1.26 -13.48
C LEU A 90 3.84 -1.76 -12.26
N ARG A 91 2.70 -2.44 -12.44
CA ARG A 91 1.72 -2.73 -11.37
C ARG A 91 2.37 -3.29 -10.10
N ASN A 92 3.30 -4.23 -10.23
CA ASN A 92 3.94 -4.92 -9.11
C ASN A 92 5.44 -4.66 -9.05
N CYS A 93 5.94 -3.60 -9.70
CA CYS A 93 7.36 -3.31 -9.62
C CYS A 93 7.74 -2.72 -8.26
N GLU A 94 8.99 -2.94 -7.85
CA GLU A 94 9.49 -2.56 -6.53
C GLU A 94 9.24 -1.08 -6.20
N VAL A 95 9.38 -0.18 -7.19
CA VAL A 95 9.15 1.25 -6.99
C VAL A 95 7.70 1.57 -6.64
N VAL A 96 6.72 0.90 -7.27
CA VAL A 96 5.29 1.10 -6.96
C VAL A 96 4.98 0.57 -5.57
N VAL A 97 5.44 -0.64 -5.26
CA VAL A 97 5.19 -1.29 -3.95
C VAL A 97 5.78 -0.45 -2.83
N SER A 98 7.07 -0.09 -2.92
CA SER A 98 7.76 0.71 -1.90
C SER A 98 7.15 2.11 -1.76
N PHE A 99 6.75 2.76 -2.86
CA PHE A 99 6.10 4.07 -2.80
C PHE A 99 4.77 4.01 -2.03
N LEU A 100 3.92 3.03 -2.32
CA LEU A 100 2.62 2.89 -1.67
C LEU A 100 2.74 2.54 -0.19
N GLN A 101 3.73 1.73 0.18
CA GLN A 101 4.02 1.38 1.57
C GLN A 101 4.48 2.61 2.36
N LEU A 102 5.47 3.35 1.86
CA LEU A 102 5.96 4.57 2.51
C LEU A 102 4.87 5.63 2.63
N ALA A 103 4.08 5.83 1.57
CA ALA A 103 2.98 6.78 1.59
C ALA A 103 1.90 6.42 2.63
N GLN A 104 1.62 5.13 2.81
CA GLN A 104 0.71 4.64 3.82
C GLN A 104 1.23 4.98 5.22
N GLN A 105 2.48 4.58 5.52
CA GLN A 105 3.12 4.87 6.81
C GLN A 105 3.09 6.37 7.15
N GLU A 106 3.49 7.23 6.21
CA GLU A 106 3.49 8.68 6.39
C GLU A 106 2.08 9.23 6.72
N SER A 107 1.04 8.64 6.13
CA SER A 107 -0.34 9.13 6.27
C SER A 107 -1.03 8.69 7.55
N TYR A 108 -0.72 7.49 8.04
CA TYR A 108 -1.26 7.00 9.31
C TYR A 108 -0.54 7.62 10.51
N GLY A 109 0.74 7.99 10.34
CA GLY A 109 1.52 8.65 11.40
C GLY A 109 1.65 7.82 12.67
N GLU A 110 1.34 6.51 12.59
CA GLU A 110 1.47 5.60 13.71
C GLU A 110 2.94 5.29 13.94
N GLU A 111 3.36 5.40 15.21
CA GLU A 111 4.67 4.90 15.59
C GLU A 111 4.72 3.40 15.34
N ILE A 112 5.79 2.97 14.67
CA ILE A 112 6.07 1.55 14.49
C ILE A 112 6.19 0.93 15.88
N HIS A 113 5.36 -0.06 16.15
CA HIS A 113 5.29 -0.73 17.44
C HIS A 113 5.20 -2.23 17.23
N ASP A 114 5.58 -2.98 18.26
CA ASP A 114 5.48 -4.43 18.25
C ASP A 114 4.02 -4.86 18.47
N VAL A 115 3.55 -5.76 17.63
CA VAL A 115 2.22 -6.37 17.65
C VAL A 115 2.40 -7.88 17.86
N SER A 116 1.59 -8.46 18.74
CA SER A 116 1.54 -9.90 18.92
C SER A 116 0.53 -10.52 17.95
N LEU A 117 1.00 -11.42 17.08
CA LEU A 117 0.15 -12.18 16.17
C LEU A 117 0.01 -13.62 16.66
N ASP A 118 -1.23 -14.06 16.80
CA ASP A 118 -1.57 -15.47 17.06
C ASP A 118 -1.60 -16.26 15.76
N ILE A 119 -0.78 -17.31 15.71
CA ILE A 119 -0.62 -18.19 14.56
C ILE A 119 -1.24 -19.53 14.90
N TYR A 120 -2.27 -19.90 14.14
CA TYR A 120 -2.98 -21.16 14.30
C TYR A 120 -2.54 -22.15 13.22
N LEU A 121 -2.04 -23.29 13.67
CA LEU A 121 -1.66 -24.40 12.80
C LEU A 121 -2.83 -25.38 12.64
N MET A 122 -2.83 -26.12 11.53
CA MET A 122 -3.88 -27.11 11.21
C MET A 122 -3.92 -28.30 12.17
N ASN A 123 -2.90 -28.47 13.03
CA ASN A 123 -2.86 -29.48 14.08
C ASN A 123 -3.40 -28.95 15.43
N ASN A 124 -4.15 -27.83 15.42
CA ASN A 124 -4.67 -27.14 16.61
C ASN A 124 -3.60 -26.61 17.57
N VAL A 125 -2.35 -26.49 17.12
CA VAL A 125 -1.31 -25.78 17.88
C VAL A 125 -1.43 -24.29 17.58
N GLN A 126 -1.36 -23.49 18.64
CA GLN A 126 -1.25 -22.04 18.56
C GLN A 126 0.15 -21.61 19.01
N THR A 127 0.75 -20.68 18.28
CA THR A 127 1.95 -19.96 18.73
C THR A 127 1.73 -18.47 18.57
N THR A 128 2.35 -17.66 19.42
CA THR A 128 2.24 -16.19 19.35
C THR A 128 3.61 -15.63 19.02
N ILE A 129 3.69 -14.82 17.96
CA ILE A 129 4.93 -14.15 17.57
C ILE A 129 4.80 -12.65 17.75
N SER A 130 5.89 -12.00 18.18
CA SER A 130 6.01 -10.55 18.16
C SER A 130 6.55 -10.10 16.81
N VAL A 131 5.84 -9.20 16.13
CA VAL A 131 6.23 -8.60 14.84
C VAL A 131 6.10 -7.09 14.91
N SER A 132 6.84 -6.39 14.06
CA SER A 132 6.60 -4.96 13.88
C SER A 132 5.29 -4.75 13.12
N SER A 133 4.53 -3.71 13.48
CA SER A 133 3.32 -3.30 12.75
C SER A 133 3.54 -3.03 11.26
N ASN A 134 4.81 -2.90 10.84
CA ASN A 134 5.22 -2.67 9.46
C ASN A 134 5.99 -3.84 8.81
N ASP A 135 6.06 -5.00 9.47
CA ASP A 135 6.73 -6.17 8.87
C ASP A 135 5.97 -6.64 7.62
N SER A 136 6.75 -6.96 6.57
CA SER A 136 6.17 -7.53 5.34
C SER A 136 5.75 -8.98 5.58
N TYR A 137 4.83 -9.48 4.74
CA TYR A 137 4.41 -10.89 4.76
C TYR A 137 5.59 -11.87 4.82
N THR A 138 6.64 -11.63 4.03
CA THR A 138 7.82 -12.51 4.00
C THR A 138 8.55 -12.53 5.33
N VAL A 139 8.73 -11.36 5.96
CA VAL A 139 9.38 -11.24 7.27
C VAL A 139 8.56 -11.94 8.35
N VAL A 140 7.24 -11.76 8.35
CA VAL A 140 6.34 -12.43 9.28
C VAL A 140 6.40 -13.95 9.09
N LEU A 141 6.32 -14.44 7.85
CA LEU A 141 6.38 -15.87 7.54
C LEU A 141 7.72 -16.50 7.96
N GLU A 142 8.84 -15.83 7.68
CA GLU A 142 10.16 -16.28 8.13
C GLU A 142 10.25 -16.34 9.66
N ARG A 143 9.71 -15.36 10.37
CA ARG A 143 9.66 -15.36 11.84
C ARG A 143 8.80 -16.51 12.38
N VAL A 144 7.64 -16.79 11.77
CA VAL A 144 6.83 -17.97 12.10
C VAL A 144 7.61 -19.27 11.90
N CYS A 145 8.24 -19.44 10.74
CA CYS A 145 9.01 -20.66 10.45
C CYS A 145 10.17 -20.86 11.44
N ASN A 146 10.85 -19.78 11.83
CA ASN A 146 11.91 -19.83 12.84
C ASN A 146 11.36 -20.22 14.22
N GLU A 147 10.21 -19.67 14.64
CA GLU A 147 9.57 -20.01 15.93
C GLU A 147 9.12 -21.48 15.97
N LEU A 148 8.70 -22.03 14.83
CA LEU A 148 8.31 -23.43 14.67
C LEU A 148 9.51 -24.38 14.46
N CYS A 149 10.74 -23.88 14.56
CA CYS A 149 11.97 -24.63 14.30
C CYS A 149 11.99 -25.32 12.92
N LEU A 150 11.35 -24.71 11.92
CA LEU A 150 11.34 -25.20 10.55
C LEU A 150 12.61 -24.78 9.82
N PRO A 151 13.27 -25.68 9.07
CA PRO A 151 14.38 -25.29 8.20
C PRO A 151 13.96 -24.23 7.18
N ASN A 152 14.77 -23.17 7.02
CA ASN A 152 14.52 -22.07 6.07
C ASN A 152 14.29 -22.53 4.62
N THR A 153 14.82 -23.70 4.24
CA THR A 153 14.57 -24.31 2.93
C THR A 153 13.09 -24.56 2.67
N TYR A 154 12.29 -24.74 3.72
CA TYR A 154 10.87 -25.03 3.59
C TYR A 154 9.95 -23.80 3.69
N THR A 155 10.46 -22.62 4.06
CA THR A 155 9.65 -21.40 4.26
C THR A 155 8.74 -21.11 3.06
N TYR A 156 9.26 -21.30 1.84
CA TYR A 156 8.53 -21.04 0.60
C TYR A 156 7.40 -22.04 0.27
N TYR A 157 7.25 -23.13 1.04
CA TYR A 157 6.12 -24.06 0.91
C TYR A 157 4.97 -23.73 1.87
N PHE A 158 5.13 -22.73 2.73
CA PHE A 158 4.12 -22.31 3.67
C PHE A 158 3.49 -20.98 3.25
N ALA A 159 2.26 -20.78 3.68
CA ALA A 159 1.59 -19.50 3.55
C ALA A 159 0.82 -19.15 4.81
N LEU A 160 0.78 -17.84 5.11
CA LEU A 160 -0.05 -17.30 6.19
C LEU A 160 -1.36 -16.78 5.61
N PHE A 161 -2.44 -17.03 6.34
CA PHE A 161 -3.78 -16.56 6.01
C PHE A 161 -4.35 -15.82 7.20
N LEU A 162 -5.06 -14.72 6.94
CA LEU A 162 -5.82 -14.03 7.97
C LEU A 162 -7.09 -14.83 8.28
N VAL A 163 -7.39 -15.02 9.56
CA VAL A 163 -8.59 -15.72 10.01
C VAL A 163 -9.41 -14.77 10.88
N SER A 164 -10.68 -14.57 10.53
CA SER A 164 -11.63 -13.84 11.38
C SER A 164 -12.31 -14.81 12.33
N CYS A 165 -12.05 -14.71 13.63
CA CYS A 165 -12.85 -15.39 14.63
C CYS A 165 -14.15 -14.59 14.83
N SER A 166 -15.27 -15.08 14.28
CA SER A 166 -16.58 -14.64 14.77
C SER A 166 -16.84 -15.26 16.15
N ASN A 167 -17.70 -14.65 16.95
CA ASN A 167 -17.95 -14.96 18.37
C ASN A 167 -18.30 -16.44 18.71
N ASP A 168 -18.38 -17.35 17.73
CA ASP A 168 -18.74 -18.75 17.89
C ASP A 168 -17.53 -19.73 17.90
N ASN A 169 -16.29 -19.25 18.08
CA ASN A 169 -15.07 -20.10 18.16
C ASN A 169 -14.85 -21.07 16.97
N HIS A 170 -15.59 -20.91 15.87
CA HIS A 170 -15.35 -21.61 14.63
C HIS A 170 -14.41 -20.77 13.76
N LEU A 171 -13.18 -21.29 13.56
CA LEU A 171 -12.24 -20.78 12.56
C LEU A 171 -12.86 -20.99 11.17
N SER A 172 -13.49 -19.96 10.62
CA SER A 172 -14.01 -19.98 9.25
C SER A 172 -13.09 -19.15 8.35
N THR A 173 -12.57 -19.76 7.29
CA THR A 173 -11.86 -19.05 6.21
C THR A 173 -12.87 -18.40 5.28
N THR A 174 -13.55 -17.34 5.72
CA THR A 174 -14.49 -16.60 4.87
C THR A 174 -13.77 -15.54 4.06
N GLY A 175 -13.86 -15.62 2.73
CA GLY A 175 -13.57 -14.51 1.82
C GLY A 175 -12.84 -14.95 0.56
N THR A 176 -13.31 -14.51 -0.60
CA THR A 176 -12.58 -14.62 -1.88
C THR A 176 -11.25 -13.89 -1.78
N TRP A 177 -10.16 -14.66 -1.65
CA TRP A 177 -8.81 -14.11 -1.50
C TRP A 177 -8.26 -13.64 -2.85
N THR A 178 -8.15 -12.33 -3.02
CA THR A 178 -7.27 -11.76 -4.03
C THR A 178 -5.86 -11.83 -3.45
N MET A 179 -4.98 -12.62 -4.07
CA MET A 179 -3.54 -12.50 -3.81
C MET A 179 -3.15 -11.03 -4.00
N ILE A 180 -2.56 -10.44 -2.96
CA ILE A 180 -1.92 -9.13 -3.04
C ILE A 180 -0.79 -9.22 -4.07
#